data_AF-A0AAU7BNW1-F1
#
_entry.id   AF-A0AAU7BNW1-F1
#
_cell.length_a   1.000
_cell.length_b   1.000
_cell.length_c   1.000
_cell.angle_alpha   90.00
_cell.angle_beta   90.00
_cell.angle_gamma   90.00
#
_symmetry.space_group_name_H-M   'P 1'
#
loop_
_entity.id
_entity.type
_entity.pdbx_description
1 polymer ?
#
loop_
_entity_poly.entity_id
_entity_poly.type
_entity_poly.pdbx_seq_one_letter_code
_entity_poly.pdbx_strand_id
1 'polypeptide(L)'
;MPSFYKNMHPLILTIILMIINILISMNMSTFSDSGWWSFILFMIMVGSMMILFLYFTSFINNMIMSLKMTFIKNFMLKIIMNMMMMMFLMKTLFMKLNFWTNLFFEIKTLKNLSNNYYMIDPNNLMNMYSYNMNYSTLISVIYLLVSLTFIVKMILTNKFTLRKMN
;
A
#
# COMPACT_ATOMS: atom_id res chain seq x y z
N MET A 1 -11.59 8.85 -23.62
CA MET A 1 -10.20 9.39 -23.54
C MET A 1 -9.45 8.74 -22.39
N PRO A 2 -8.56 7.77 -22.66
CA PRO A 2 -7.42 7.50 -21.79
C PRO A 2 -6.14 7.45 -22.65
N SER A 3 -5.64 8.62 -23.06
CA SER A 3 -4.40 8.72 -23.85
C SER A 3 -3.32 9.57 -23.17
N PHE A 4 -3.55 10.09 -21.96
CA PHE A 4 -2.57 10.96 -21.31
C PHE A 4 -1.39 10.24 -20.64
N TYR A 5 -1.43 8.90 -20.51
CA TYR A 5 -0.31 8.09 -20.00
C TYR A 5 0.23 7.08 -21.02
N LYS A 6 0.09 7.33 -22.33
CA LYS A 6 0.62 6.44 -23.38
C LYS A 6 2.15 6.29 -23.40
N ASN A 7 2.89 7.05 -22.58
CA ASN A 7 4.35 7.12 -22.64
C ASN A 7 5.06 6.55 -21.40
N MET A 8 4.34 6.08 -20.39
CA MET A 8 4.97 5.47 -19.21
C MET A 8 5.06 3.98 -19.45
N HIS A 9 6.28 3.47 -19.64
CA HIS A 9 6.51 2.03 -19.65
C HIS A 9 6.07 1.46 -18.28
N PRO A 10 5.23 0.44 -18.23
CA PRO A 10 4.63 -0.04 -16.99
C PRO A 10 5.66 -0.56 -15.98
N LEU A 11 6.86 -0.93 -16.43
CA LEU A 11 7.99 -1.23 -15.53
C LEU A 11 8.41 -0.02 -14.68
N ILE A 12 8.30 1.22 -15.20
CA ILE A 12 8.54 2.44 -14.40
C ILE A 12 7.46 2.57 -13.34
N LEU A 13 6.21 2.29 -13.72
CA LEU A 13 5.08 2.34 -12.81
C LEU A 13 5.25 1.32 -11.66
N THR A 14 5.68 0.09 -11.96
CA THR A 14 5.95 -0.94 -10.94
C THR A 14 7.09 -0.53 -10.01
N ILE A 15 8.14 0.12 -10.52
CA ILE A 15 9.24 0.61 -9.67
C ILE A 15 8.77 1.74 -8.74
N ILE A 16 8.00 2.70 -9.25
CA ILE A 16 7.44 3.80 -8.44
C ILE A 16 6.54 3.24 -7.33
N LEU A 17 5.69 2.26 -7.66
CA LEU A 17 4.83 1.58 -6.70
C LEU A 17 5.63 0.86 -5.60
N MET A 18 6.72 0.18 -5.96
CA MET A 18 7.60 -0.46 -4.97
C MET A 18 8.18 0.55 -3.96
N ILE A 19 8.68 1.69 -4.43
CA ILE A 19 9.28 2.71 -3.57
C ILE A 19 8.24 3.30 -2.61
N ILE A 20 7.04 3.63 -3.13
CA ILE A 20 5.95 4.18 -2.31
C ILE A 20 5.53 3.18 -1.23
N ASN A 21 5.47 1.89 -1.55
CA ASN A 21 5.07 0.86 -0.59
C ASN A 21 6.10 0.64 0.52
N ILE A 22 7.40 0.72 0.20
CA ILE A 22 8.45 0.67 1.23
C ILE A 22 8.26 1.83 2.21
N LEU A 23 8.05 3.06 1.72
CA LEU A 23 7.80 4.23 2.56
C LEU A 23 6.53 4.08 3.42
N ILE A 24 5.46 3.53 2.87
CA ILE A 24 4.22 3.27 3.62
C ILE A 24 4.44 2.22 4.72
N SER A 25 5.16 1.13 4.42
CA SER A 25 5.45 0.08 5.42
C SER A 25 6.30 0.63 6.59
N MET A 26 7.26 1.50 6.29
CA MET A 26 8.07 2.17 7.30
C MET A 26 7.21 3.13 8.14
N ASN A 27 6.35 3.92 7.51
CA ASN A 27 5.42 4.80 8.24
C ASN A 27 4.51 4.00 9.18
N MET A 28 3.93 2.89 8.71
CA MET A 28 3.06 2.05 9.55
C MET A 28 3.78 1.49 10.78
N SER A 29 5.06 1.15 10.66
CA SER A 29 5.85 0.65 11.79
C SER A 29 5.98 1.67 12.94
N THR A 30 5.86 2.97 12.65
CA THR A 30 5.93 4.03 13.67
C THR A 30 4.61 4.26 14.40
N PHE A 31 3.48 3.82 13.83
CA PHE A 31 2.15 4.02 14.41
C PHE A 31 1.69 2.88 15.33
N SER A 32 2.19 1.65 15.13
CA SER A 32 1.78 0.48 15.91
C SER A 32 2.86 0.03 16.90
N ASP A 33 2.48 -0.34 18.12
CA ASP A 33 3.42 -0.83 19.13
C ASP A 33 4.09 -2.17 18.74
N SER A 34 3.48 -2.91 17.81
CA SER A 34 4.02 -4.16 17.27
C SER A 34 4.19 -4.10 15.75
N GLY A 35 5.30 -4.64 15.23
CA GLY A 35 5.69 -4.56 13.81
C GLY A 35 4.96 -5.53 12.87
N TRP A 36 4.03 -6.34 13.37
CA TRP A 36 3.38 -7.39 12.57
C TRP A 36 2.55 -6.82 11.42
N TRP A 37 1.85 -5.69 11.63
CA TRP A 37 1.05 -5.05 10.59
C TRP A 37 1.91 -4.50 9.46
N SER A 38 3.02 -3.82 9.77
CA SER A 38 3.99 -3.37 8.77
C SER A 38 4.62 -4.53 8.00
N PHE A 39 4.87 -5.66 8.67
CA PHE A 39 5.46 -6.84 8.04
C PHE A 39 4.50 -7.55 7.08
N ILE A 40 3.24 -7.78 7.49
CA ILE A 40 2.23 -8.41 6.64
C ILE A 40 1.97 -7.55 5.39
N LEU A 41 1.88 -6.22 5.55
CA LEU A 41 1.76 -5.28 4.43
C LEU A 41 2.96 -5.39 3.48
N PHE A 42 4.19 -5.43 4.00
CA PHE A 42 5.38 -5.56 3.16
C PHE A 42 5.35 -6.85 2.33
N MET A 43 5.02 -7.99 2.94
CA MET A 43 4.98 -9.29 2.25
C MET A 43 3.93 -9.36 1.15
N ILE A 44 2.71 -8.88 1.41
CA ILE A 44 1.62 -8.89 0.41
C ILE A 44 1.96 -7.97 -0.77
N MET A 45 2.60 -6.82 -0.51
CA MET A 45 2.96 -5.88 -1.57
C MET A 45 4.10 -6.41 -2.44
N VAL A 46 5.12 -7.07 -1.87
CA VAL A 46 6.18 -7.70 -2.68
C VAL A 46 5.61 -8.80 -3.58
N GLY A 47 4.75 -9.67 -3.04
CA GLY A 47 4.14 -10.76 -3.82
C GLY A 47 3.22 -10.27 -4.94
N SER A 48 2.34 -9.30 -4.65
CA SER A 48 1.41 -8.76 -5.65
C SER A 48 2.11 -8.01 -6.79
N MET A 49 3.19 -7.29 -6.49
CA MET A 49 3.96 -6.56 -7.51
C MET A 49 4.74 -7.48 -8.45
N MET A 50 5.20 -8.65 -7.98
CA MET A 50 5.84 -9.65 -8.85
C MET A 50 4.86 -10.22 -9.88
N ILE A 51 3.62 -10.50 -9.48
CA ILE A 51 2.58 -11.02 -10.39
C ILE A 51 2.20 -9.97 -11.44
N LEU A 52 2.07 -8.71 -11.03
CA LEU A 52 1.85 -7.58 -11.94
C LEU A 52 3.02 -7.41 -12.92
N PHE A 53 4.26 -7.57 -12.45
CA PHE A 53 5.45 -7.51 -13.31
C PHE A 53 5.42 -8.59 -14.39
N LEU A 54 5.14 -9.85 -14.01
CA LEU A 54 5.03 -10.97 -14.97
C LEU A 54 3.95 -10.71 -16.01
N TYR A 55 2.78 -10.23 -15.59
CA TYR A 55 1.68 -9.91 -16.51
C TYR A 55 2.12 -8.89 -17.56
N PHE A 56 2.72 -7.76 -17.16
CA PHE A 56 3.14 -6.73 -18.12
C PHE A 56 4.31 -7.16 -19.00
N THR A 57 5.29 -7.93 -18.48
CA THR A 57 6.36 -8.47 -19.32
C THR A 57 5.84 -9.44 -20.39
N SER A 58 4.76 -10.17 -20.11
CA SER A 58 4.15 -11.07 -21.10
C SER A 58 3.33 -10.33 -22.18
N PHE A 59 2.85 -9.11 -21.88
CA PHE A 59 1.93 -8.37 -22.76
C PHE A 59 2.65 -7.35 -23.66
N ILE A 60 3.86 -6.94 -23.31
CA ILE A 60 4.59 -5.87 -24.00
C ILE A 60 5.65 -6.50 -24.88
N ASN A 61 5.46 -6.35 -26.19
CA ASN A 61 6.53 -6.53 -27.18
C ASN A 61 7.70 -5.64 -26.74
N ASN A 62 8.92 -6.17 -26.60
CA ASN A 62 10.16 -5.54 -26.07
C ASN A 62 10.46 -4.10 -26.57
N MET A 63 9.61 -3.12 -26.25
CA MET A 63 9.80 -1.73 -26.59
C MET A 63 10.79 -1.14 -25.59
N ILE A 64 11.86 -0.57 -26.09
CA ILE A 64 12.90 0.07 -25.28
C ILE A 64 12.23 1.08 -24.34
N MET A 65 12.51 0.91 -23.05
CA MET A 65 12.10 1.81 -21.98
C MET A 65 12.50 3.26 -22.32
N SER A 66 11.56 4.11 -22.70
CA SER A 66 11.82 5.52 -22.99
C SER A 66 11.32 6.44 -21.87
N LEU A 67 12.20 6.69 -20.89
CA LEU A 67 12.01 7.75 -19.91
C LEU A 67 12.37 9.11 -20.53
N LYS A 68 11.37 9.91 -20.90
CA LYS A 68 11.65 11.29 -21.36
C LYS A 68 12.16 12.11 -20.18
N MET A 69 13.28 12.81 -20.36
CA MET A 69 13.87 13.70 -19.34
C MET A 69 12.89 14.78 -18.84
N THR A 70 11.93 15.19 -19.67
CA THR A 70 10.85 16.11 -19.28
C THR A 70 9.96 15.55 -18.17
N PHE A 71 9.72 14.24 -18.14
CA PHE A 71 8.96 13.60 -17.05
C PHE A 71 9.74 13.63 -15.73
N ILE A 72 11.04 13.34 -15.77
CA ILE A 72 11.90 13.38 -14.58
C ILE A 72 11.91 14.80 -14.00
N LYS A 73 12.10 15.83 -14.85
CA LYS A 73 12.06 17.23 -14.41
C LYS A 73 10.71 17.61 -13.79
N ASN A 74 9.60 17.22 -14.42
CA ASN A 74 8.26 17.48 -13.88
C ASN A 74 7.99 16.74 -12.56
N PHE A 75 8.50 15.51 -12.41
CA PHE A 75 8.38 14.75 -11.18
C PHE A 75 9.17 15.39 -10.04
N MET A 76 10.41 15.81 -10.29
CA MET A 76 11.23 16.53 -9.31
C MET A 76 10.58 17.84 -8.87
N LEU A 77 10.02 18.62 -9.81
CA LEU A 77 9.28 19.85 -9.48
C LEU A 77 8.07 19.57 -8.58
N LYS A 78 7.30 18.51 -8.86
CA LYS A 78 6.18 18.12 -8.01
C LYS A 78 6.62 17.72 -6.60
N ILE A 79 7.73 17.00 -6.48
CA ILE A 79 8.29 16.65 -5.16
C ILE A 79 8.68 17.91 -4.40
N ILE A 80 9.39 18.85 -5.03
CA ILE A 80 9.82 20.09 -4.39
C ILE A 80 8.60 20.90 -3.93
N MET A 81 7.57 21.03 -4.76
CA MET A 81 6.34 21.73 -4.38
C MET A 81 5.62 21.05 -3.21
N ASN A 82 5.54 19.72 -3.21
CA ASN A 82 4.96 18.98 -2.09
C ASN A 82 5.76 19.18 -0.80
N MET A 83 7.09 19.17 -0.88
CA MET A 83 7.96 19.40 0.29
C MET A 83 7.78 20.83 0.82
N MET A 84 7.69 21.83 -0.06
CA MET A 84 7.40 23.20 0.34
C MET A 84 6.04 23.34 1.01
N MET A 85 5.01 22.68 0.47
CA MET A 85 3.68 22.68 1.08
C MET A 85 3.69 21.99 2.45
N MET A 86 4.41 20.88 2.58
CA MET A 86 4.59 20.21 3.87
C MET A 86 5.33 21.08 4.88
N MET A 87 6.38 21.79 4.47
CA MET A 87 7.08 22.74 5.36
C MET A 87 6.17 23.88 5.80
N PHE A 88 5.34 24.40 4.90
CA PHE A 88 4.37 25.44 5.24
C PHE A 88 3.31 24.94 6.23
N LEU A 89 2.75 23.76 5.97
CA LEU A 89 1.81 23.09 6.88
C LEU A 89 2.48 22.83 8.24
N MET A 90 3.69 22.30 8.28
CA MET A 90 4.44 22.07 9.51
C MET A 90 4.66 23.35 10.30
N LYS A 91 4.99 24.48 9.67
CA LYS A 91 5.15 25.77 10.36
C LYS A 91 3.84 26.25 10.98
N THR A 92 2.71 26.11 10.26
CA THR A 92 1.38 26.46 10.80
C THR A 92 0.94 25.51 11.91
N LEU A 93 1.27 24.23 11.79
CA LEU A 93 1.00 23.22 12.80
C LEU A 93 1.91 23.41 14.02
N PHE A 94 3.17 23.83 13.88
CA PHE A 94 4.10 24.06 14.99
C PHE A 94 3.60 25.16 15.94
N MET A 95 2.96 26.19 15.40
CA MET A 95 2.29 27.23 16.19
C MET A 95 1.06 26.71 16.95
N LYS A 96 0.39 25.67 16.44
CA LYS A 96 -0.71 24.97 17.11
C LYS A 96 -0.27 23.73 17.90
N LEU A 97 0.98 23.30 17.78
CA LEU A 97 1.48 22.01 18.28
C LEU A 97 1.57 21.98 19.80
N ASN A 98 1.68 23.10 20.50
CA ASN A 98 1.54 23.09 21.98
C ASN A 98 0.21 22.49 22.45
N PHE A 99 -0.84 22.51 21.62
CA PHE A 99 -2.11 21.84 21.92
C PHE A 99 -2.10 20.35 21.54
N TRP A 100 -1.47 20.00 20.42
CA TRP A 100 -1.46 18.60 19.91
C TRP A 100 -0.41 17.72 20.59
N THR A 101 0.74 18.26 20.99
CA THR A 101 1.75 17.53 21.77
C THR A 101 1.21 17.14 23.13
N ASN A 102 0.41 17.99 23.78
CA ASN A 102 -0.29 17.67 25.03
C ASN A 102 -1.32 16.55 24.83
N LEU A 103 -2.11 16.58 23.76
CA LEU A 103 -3.04 15.49 23.42
C LEU A 103 -2.31 14.16 23.16
N PHE A 104 -1.19 14.17 22.44
CA PHE A 104 -0.36 12.98 22.24
C PHE A 104 0.27 12.48 23.54
N PHE A 105 0.67 13.38 24.44
CA PHE A 105 1.19 13.02 25.76
C PHE A 105 0.10 12.39 26.64
N GLU A 106 -1.12 12.94 26.62
CA GLU A 106 -2.29 12.38 27.33
C GLU A 106 -2.68 10.99 26.81
N ILE A 107 -2.64 10.78 25.48
CA ILE A 107 -2.88 9.46 24.90
C ILE A 107 -1.78 8.48 25.32
N LYS A 108 -0.53 8.94 25.42
CA LYS A 108 0.62 8.13 25.85
C LYS A 108 0.59 7.80 27.34
N THR A 109 0.13 8.72 28.19
CA THR A 109 -0.07 8.48 29.63
C THR A 109 -1.27 7.58 29.89
N LEU A 110 -2.37 7.71 29.14
CA LEU A 110 -3.49 6.76 29.18
C LEU A 110 -3.06 5.34 28.79
N LYS A 111 -2.22 5.21 27.76
CA LYS A 111 -1.63 3.92 27.35
C LYS A 111 -0.72 3.32 28.44
N ASN A 112 0.05 4.15 29.12
CA ASN A 112 0.89 3.72 30.24
C ASN A 112 0.08 3.36 31.50
N LEU A 113 -1.06 4.01 31.74
CA LEU A 113 -1.97 3.67 32.85
C LEU A 113 -2.71 2.35 32.59
N SER A 114 -3.08 2.05 31.33
CA SER A 114 -3.65 0.74 30.95
C SER A 114 -2.64 -0.41 30.94
N ASN A 115 -1.34 -0.11 30.78
CA ASN A 115 -0.27 -1.12 30.72
C ASN A 115 -0.03 -1.88 32.03
N ASN A 116 -0.58 -1.43 33.16
CA ASN A 116 -0.42 -2.14 34.44
C ASN A 116 -1.53 -3.17 34.73
N TYR A 117 -2.62 -3.21 33.95
CA TYR A 117 -3.69 -4.20 34.16
C TYR A 117 -4.03 -5.04 32.93
N TYR A 118 -3.56 -4.66 31.76
CA TYR A 118 -3.52 -5.54 30.60
C TYR A 118 -2.15 -5.37 29.98
N MET A 119 -1.27 -6.36 30.23
CA MET A 119 -0.22 -6.68 29.25
C MET A 119 -0.90 -6.62 27.90
N ILE A 120 -0.52 -5.66 27.05
CA ILE A 120 -0.97 -5.59 25.67
C ILE A 120 -0.43 -6.86 25.04
N ASP A 121 -1.25 -7.90 25.05
CA ASP A 121 -0.82 -9.19 24.58
C ASP A 121 -0.40 -9.01 23.12
N PRO A 122 0.77 -9.55 22.72
CA PRO A 122 1.17 -9.61 21.31
C PRO A 122 0.15 -10.40 20.45
N ASN A 123 -0.87 -11.00 21.08
CA ASN A 123 -1.94 -11.79 20.48
C ASN A 123 -3.15 -10.98 19.98
N ASN A 124 -3.04 -9.66 19.77
CA ASN A 124 -4.13 -8.90 19.16
C ASN A 124 -4.53 -9.43 17.76
N LEU A 125 -3.61 -10.09 17.04
CA LEU A 125 -3.91 -10.83 15.81
C LEU A 125 -4.73 -12.10 16.07
N MET A 126 -4.43 -12.81 17.16
CA MET A 126 -5.13 -14.04 17.54
C MET A 126 -6.59 -13.75 17.91
N ASN A 127 -6.88 -12.54 18.40
CA ASN A 127 -8.24 -12.10 18.71
C ASN A 127 -9.17 -12.13 17.48
N MET A 128 -8.65 -12.08 16.25
CA MET A 128 -9.46 -12.24 15.03
C MET A 128 -10.07 -13.64 14.88
N TYR A 129 -9.48 -14.64 15.55
CA TYR A 129 -9.95 -16.03 15.58
C TYR A 129 -10.76 -16.35 16.85
N SER A 130 -10.96 -15.36 17.73
CA SER A 130 -11.78 -15.53 18.93
C SER A 130 -13.27 -15.58 18.56
N TYR A 131 -14.03 -16.37 19.32
CA TYR A 131 -15.45 -16.66 19.06
C TYR A 131 -16.31 -15.41 18.76
N ASN A 132 -16.04 -14.29 19.43
CA ASN A 132 -16.81 -13.05 19.24
C ASN A 132 -16.39 -12.21 18.03
N MET A 133 -15.16 -12.32 17.56
CA MET A 133 -14.60 -11.48 16.48
C MET A 133 -14.44 -12.23 15.14
N ASN A 134 -14.88 -13.48 15.07
CA ASN A 134 -14.74 -14.34 13.89
C ASN A 134 -15.51 -13.89 12.64
N TYR A 135 -16.44 -12.94 12.74
CA TYR A 135 -17.19 -12.48 11.57
C TYR A 135 -16.28 -11.89 10.48
N SER A 136 -15.22 -11.17 10.85
CA SER A 136 -14.28 -10.63 9.86
C SER A 136 -13.50 -11.71 9.11
N THR A 137 -13.16 -12.81 9.78
CA THR A 137 -12.44 -13.94 9.16
C THR A 137 -13.38 -14.78 8.29
N LEU A 138 -14.63 -14.97 8.71
CA LEU A 138 -15.64 -15.65 7.89
C LEU A 138 -15.90 -14.90 6.58
N ILE A 139 -16.05 -13.57 6.62
CA ILE A 139 -16.28 -12.76 5.42
C ILE A 139 -15.08 -12.84 4.47
N SER A 140 -13.84 -12.81 4.98
CA SER A 140 -12.65 -12.86 4.13
C SER A 140 -12.48 -14.22 3.43
N VAL A 141 -12.79 -15.32 4.12
CA VAL A 141 -12.77 -16.67 3.52
C VAL A 141 -13.82 -16.79 2.41
N ILE A 142 -15.05 -16.33 2.65
CA ILE A 142 -16.12 -16.35 1.63
C ILE A 142 -15.72 -15.49 0.42
N TYR A 143 -15.16 -14.31 0.65
CA TYR A 143 -14.66 -13.43 -0.41
C TYR A 143 -13.57 -14.09 -1.26
N LEU A 144 -12.58 -14.73 -0.63
CA LEU A 144 -11.51 -15.44 -1.33
C LEU A 144 -12.06 -16.61 -2.16
N LEU A 145 -13.03 -17.36 -1.63
CA LEU A 145 -13.68 -18.46 -2.35
C LEU A 145 -14.45 -17.96 -3.59
N VAL A 146 -15.27 -16.92 -3.42
CA VAL A 146 -16.04 -16.33 -4.53
C VAL A 146 -15.10 -15.75 -5.59
N SER A 147 -14.05 -15.03 -5.20
CA SER A 147 -13.09 -14.47 -6.16
C SER A 147 -12.35 -15.56 -6.95
N LEU A 148 -11.91 -16.66 -6.32
CA LEU A 148 -11.28 -17.77 -7.02
C LEU A 148 -12.21 -18.40 -8.06
N THR A 149 -13.46 -18.71 -7.68
CA THR A 149 -14.44 -19.29 -8.61
C THR A 149 -14.76 -18.36 -9.78
N PHE A 150 -14.85 -17.05 -9.52
CA PHE A 150 -15.06 -16.04 -10.55
C PHE A 150 -13.88 -15.96 -11.53
N ILE A 151 -12.64 -15.98 -11.03
CA ILE A 151 -11.43 -15.99 -11.86
C ILE A 151 -11.39 -17.23 -12.76
N VAL A 152 -11.66 -18.42 -12.21
CA VAL A 152 -11.72 -19.66 -13.01
C VAL A 152 -12.77 -19.57 -14.10
N LYS A 153 -13.96 -19.03 -13.79
CA LYS A 153 -15.02 -18.80 -14.79
C LYS A 153 -14.56 -17.84 -15.89
N MET A 154 -13.89 -16.74 -15.54
CA MET A 154 -13.38 -15.77 -16.53
C MET A 154 -12.34 -16.39 -17.47
N ILE A 155 -11.47 -17.27 -16.95
CA ILE A 155 -10.46 -17.96 -17.76
C ILE A 155 -11.13 -18.93 -18.74
N LEU A 156 -12.14 -19.69 -18.29
CA LEU A 156 -12.84 -20.68 -19.12
C LEU A 156 -13.69 -20.06 -20.24
N THR A 157 -14.25 -18.86 -20.03
CA THR A 157 -15.03 -18.16 -21.07
C THR A 157 -14.15 -17.57 -22.17
N ASN A 158 -12.91 -17.20 -21.84
CA ASN A 158 -11.99 -16.54 -22.77
C ASN A 158 -11.12 -17.57 -23.52
N LYS A 159 -11.75 -18.36 -24.41
CA LYS A 159 -11.05 -19.39 -25.21
C LYS A 159 -10.26 -18.84 -26.41
N PHE A 160 -10.42 -17.56 -26.77
CA PHE A 160 -9.67 -16.96 -27.87
C PHE A 160 -8.24 -16.63 -27.44
N THR A 161 -7.26 -17.01 -28.25
CA THR A 161 -5.85 -16.69 -27.99
C THR A 161 -5.64 -15.18 -28.03
N LEU A 162 -5.25 -14.58 -26.90
CA LEU A 162 -4.89 -13.15 -26.79
C LEU A 162 -3.61 -12.78 -27.55
N ARG A 163 -2.92 -13.77 -28.16
CA ARG A 163 -1.85 -13.52 -29.10
C ARG A 163 -2.48 -13.04 -30.41
N LYS A 164 -2.29 -11.75 -30.73
CA LYS A 164 -2.51 -11.27 -32.10
C LYS A 164 -1.76 -12.21 -33.05
N MET A 165 -2.50 -12.97 -33.84
CA MET A 165 -1.99 -13.42 -35.13
C MET A 165 -1.78 -12.16 -35.96
N ASN A 166 -0.59 -12.07 -36.55
CA ASN A 166 -0.01 -10.91 -37.23
C ASN A 166 -1.00 -10.11 -38.10
#